data_AF-U1PJH5-F1
#
_entry.id   AF-U1PJH5-F1
#
_cell.length_a   1.000
_cell.length_b   1.000
_cell.length_c   1.000
_cell.angle_alpha   90.00
_cell.angle_beta   90.00
_cell.angle_gamma   90.00
#
_symmetry.space_group_name_H-M   'P 1'
#
loop_
_entity.id
_entity.type
_entity.pdbx_description
1 polymer ?
#
loop_
_entity_poly.entity_id
_entity_poly.type
_entity_poly.pdbx_seq_one_letter_code
_entity_poly.pdbx_strand_id
1 'polypeptide(L)'
;MAAGTRPGLLGAIRIDLLLLHETWMGVLFPRQRNTRDTVLGKWTPETPLQQVAYYLWALVGLLAVTGAYPLLLAGYFIRYQTRRVGAAAIQLGFLGVVVLFALVWGGLTGVVAVQSASFQEDAVVALALASGVAVVSAALSYLCWQIDGRPVTILLAYPFAVTAIFLPPVVAALFWAQLEGLIQFSEGIASWVTDQGDGPFGVVGWLESEFDRQDEDHVIIWFVASFPVGWVFGLLVTLADIVRPRSG
;
A
#
# COMPACT_ATOMS: atom_id res chain seq x y z
N MET A 1 14.65 -37.93 11.76
CA MET A 1 14.29 -36.54 11.42
C MET A 1 13.44 -36.58 10.17
N ALA A 2 12.12 -36.44 10.27
CA ALA A 2 11.24 -36.47 9.11
C ALA A 2 11.37 -35.15 8.35
N ALA A 3 11.91 -35.20 7.13
CA ALA A 3 11.89 -34.09 6.20
C ALA A 3 10.42 -33.76 5.90
N GLY A 4 9.87 -32.74 6.57
CA GLY A 4 8.51 -32.27 6.33
C GLY A 4 8.41 -31.81 4.88
N THR A 5 7.73 -32.60 4.05
CA THR A 5 7.34 -32.23 2.69
C THR A 5 6.73 -30.85 2.71
N ARG A 6 7.38 -29.88 2.06
CA ARG A 6 6.83 -28.54 1.87
C ARG A 6 5.42 -28.71 1.27
N PRO A 7 4.37 -28.13 1.87
CA PRO A 7 3.04 -28.27 1.32
C PRO A 7 3.04 -27.73 -0.12
N GLY A 8 2.50 -28.51 -1.06
CA GLY A 8 2.25 -28.03 -2.42
C GLY A 8 1.28 -26.84 -2.41
N LEU A 9 1.07 -26.19 -3.57
CA LEU A 9 0.24 -24.98 -3.68
C LEU A 9 -1.12 -25.10 -2.98
N LEU A 10 -1.87 -26.16 -3.26
CA LEU A 10 -3.17 -26.43 -2.61
C LEU A 10 -3.06 -26.60 -1.09
N GLY A 11 -1.97 -27.20 -0.61
CA GLY A 11 -1.69 -27.32 0.81
C GLY A 11 -1.43 -25.96 1.47
N ALA A 12 -0.68 -25.08 0.80
CA ALA A 12 -0.44 -23.73 1.26
C ALA A 12 -1.73 -22.90 1.30
N ILE A 13 -2.55 -22.95 0.25
CA ILE A 13 -3.86 -22.28 0.19
C ILE A 13 -4.76 -22.76 1.35
N ARG A 14 -4.84 -24.07 1.56
CA ARG A 14 -5.62 -24.65 2.66
C ARG A 14 -5.14 -24.14 4.02
N ILE A 15 -3.83 -24.07 4.24
CA ILE A 15 -3.25 -23.55 5.48
C ILE A 15 -3.63 -22.09 5.69
N ASP A 16 -3.52 -21.26 4.66
CA ASP A 16 -3.81 -19.84 4.75
C ASP A 16 -5.30 -19.58 5.02
N LEU A 17 -6.21 -20.30 4.34
CA LEU A 17 -7.65 -20.24 4.59
C LEU A 17 -8.02 -20.68 6.01
N LEU A 18 -7.40 -21.75 6.50
CA LEU A 18 -7.60 -22.21 7.88
C LEU A 18 -7.14 -21.16 8.89
N LEU A 19 -5.97 -20.55 8.68
CA LEU A 19 -5.45 -19.51 9.57
C LEU A 19 -6.33 -18.26 9.58
N LEU A 20 -6.83 -17.84 8.42
CA LEU A 20 -7.78 -16.72 8.32
C LEU A 20 -9.08 -17.03 9.06
N HIS A 21 -9.64 -18.22 8.84
CA HIS A 21 -10.86 -18.64 9.52
C HIS A 21 -10.67 -18.78 11.04
N GLU A 22 -9.58 -19.39 11.50
CA GLU A 22 -9.26 -19.51 12.93
C GLU A 22 -9.05 -18.14 13.59
N THR A 23 -8.46 -17.18 12.86
CA THR A 23 -8.28 -15.80 13.34
C THR A 23 -9.62 -15.10 13.46
N TRP A 24 -10.53 -15.27 12.50
CA TRP A 24 -11.90 -14.75 12.57
C TRP A 24 -12.70 -15.36 13.72
N MET A 25 -12.68 -16.70 13.84
CA MET A 25 -13.40 -17.40 14.91
C MET A 25 -12.84 -17.01 16.28
N GLY A 26 -11.53 -16.73 16.37
CA GLY A 26 -10.85 -16.25 17.56
C GLY A 26 -11.37 -14.92 18.14
N VAL A 27 -12.10 -14.12 17.36
CA VAL A 27 -12.66 -12.83 17.80
C VAL A 27 -13.76 -13.02 18.85
N LEU A 28 -14.70 -13.95 18.62
CA LEU A 28 -15.79 -14.24 19.55
C LEU A 28 -15.59 -15.53 20.34
N PHE A 29 -14.83 -16.48 19.79
CA PHE A 29 -14.57 -17.77 20.41
C PHE A 29 -13.08 -17.90 20.70
N PRO A 30 -12.65 -17.63 21.94
CA PRO A 30 -11.25 -17.77 22.34
C PRO A 30 -10.75 -19.21 22.10
N ARG A 31 -9.45 -19.39 21.88
CA ARG A 31 -8.77 -20.71 21.69
C ARG A 31 -8.98 -21.39 20.32
N GLN A 32 -9.36 -20.64 19.28
CA GLN A 32 -9.48 -21.16 17.91
C GLN A 32 -8.14 -21.19 17.14
N ARG A 33 -7.19 -20.31 17.50
CA ARG A 33 -5.86 -20.17 16.88
C ARG A 33 -4.76 -20.79 17.76
N ASN A 34 -3.73 -21.37 17.13
CA ASN A 34 -2.52 -21.92 17.78
C ASN A 34 -2.77 -23.04 18.81
N THR A 35 -3.85 -23.80 18.65
CA THR A 35 -4.25 -24.83 19.61
C THR A 35 -3.45 -26.14 19.51
N ARG A 36 -2.48 -26.23 18.60
CA ARG A 36 -1.59 -27.40 18.49
C ARG A 36 -0.61 -27.51 19.66
N ASP A 37 -0.30 -26.38 20.29
CA ASP A 37 0.68 -26.29 21.38
C ASP A 37 0.00 -26.05 22.76
N THR A 38 -1.32 -26.19 22.84
CA THR A 38 -2.07 -26.00 24.10
C THR A 38 -2.76 -27.30 24.53
N VAL A 39 -2.65 -27.60 25.84
CA VAL A 39 -3.22 -28.84 26.44
C VAL A 39 -4.76 -28.82 26.46
N LEU A 40 -5.37 -27.64 26.32
CA LEU A 40 -6.81 -27.40 26.50
C LEU A 40 -7.68 -27.64 25.26
N GLY A 41 -7.10 -27.97 24.10
CA GLY A 41 -7.84 -28.22 22.87
C GLY A 41 -8.64 -27.00 22.33
N LYS A 42 -9.28 -27.17 21.17
CA LYS A 42 -10.09 -26.10 20.53
C LYS A 42 -11.39 -25.90 21.28
N TRP A 43 -11.87 -24.66 21.32
CA TRP A 43 -13.19 -24.37 21.87
C TRP A 43 -14.28 -25.04 21.03
N THR A 44 -15.20 -25.73 21.69
CA THR A 44 -16.35 -26.41 21.09
C THR A 44 -17.63 -25.96 21.77
N PRO A 45 -18.72 -25.75 21.02
CA PRO A 45 -20.00 -25.37 21.61
C PRO A 45 -20.61 -26.54 22.41
N GLU A 46 -21.00 -26.28 23.66
CA GLU A 46 -21.58 -27.29 24.57
C GLU A 46 -23.11 -27.21 24.63
N THR A 47 -23.69 -26.05 24.32
CA THR A 47 -25.13 -25.80 24.36
C THR A 47 -25.71 -25.55 22.95
N PRO A 48 -27.00 -25.81 22.71
CA PRO A 48 -27.63 -25.58 21.41
C PRO A 48 -27.56 -24.11 20.98
N LEU A 49 -27.70 -23.17 21.93
CA LEU A 49 -27.55 -21.74 21.65
C LEU A 49 -26.13 -21.40 21.20
N GLN A 50 -25.11 -21.98 21.84
CA GLN A 50 -23.72 -21.81 21.44
C GLN A 50 -23.43 -22.40 20.06
N GLN A 51 -24.06 -23.53 19.71
CA GLN A 51 -23.94 -24.12 18.37
C GLN A 51 -24.48 -23.16 17.30
N VAL A 52 -25.68 -22.61 17.51
CA VAL A 52 -26.27 -21.64 16.57
C VAL A 52 -25.38 -20.41 16.44
N ALA A 53 -24.92 -19.83 17.55
CA ALA A 53 -24.03 -18.67 17.53
C ALA A 53 -22.70 -18.98 16.80
N TYR A 54 -22.13 -20.17 17.03
CA TYR A 54 -20.90 -20.61 16.38
C TYR A 54 -21.06 -20.72 14.86
N TYR A 55 -22.12 -21.36 14.38
CA TYR A 55 -22.35 -21.51 12.95
C TYR A 55 -22.73 -20.20 12.26
N LEU A 56 -23.53 -19.34 12.90
CA LEU A 56 -23.81 -18.00 12.37
C LEU A 56 -22.53 -17.18 12.26
N TRP A 57 -21.68 -17.19 13.28
CA TRP A 57 -20.40 -16.50 13.22
C TRP A 57 -19.45 -17.09 12.17
N ALA A 58 -19.44 -18.41 12.01
CA ALA A 58 -18.68 -19.08 10.96
C ALA A 58 -19.19 -18.72 9.56
N LEU A 59 -20.50 -18.53 9.38
CA LEU A 59 -21.09 -18.09 8.11
C LEU A 59 -20.67 -16.66 7.76
N VAL A 60 -20.69 -15.75 8.73
CA VAL A 60 -20.13 -14.40 8.53
C VAL A 60 -18.64 -14.49 8.23
N GLY A 61 -17.94 -15.38 8.92
CA GLY A 61 -16.53 -15.67 8.69
C GLY A 61 -16.23 -16.17 7.29
N LEU A 62 -17.11 -16.96 6.69
CA LEU A 62 -16.97 -17.40 5.30
C LEU A 62 -16.91 -16.20 4.35
N LEU A 63 -17.83 -15.24 4.51
CA LEU A 63 -17.85 -14.01 3.70
C LEU A 63 -16.59 -13.16 3.95
N ALA A 64 -16.22 -12.98 5.23
CA ALA A 64 -15.04 -12.21 5.61
C ALA A 64 -13.75 -12.84 5.06
N VAL A 65 -13.57 -14.16 5.16
CA VAL A 65 -12.41 -14.89 4.64
C VAL A 65 -12.38 -14.84 3.12
N THR A 66 -13.53 -14.95 2.46
CA THR A 66 -13.62 -14.87 0.98
C THR A 66 -13.15 -13.50 0.48
N GLY A 67 -13.52 -12.41 1.16
CA GLY A 67 -13.03 -11.07 0.83
C GLY A 67 -11.59 -10.81 1.27
N ALA A 68 -11.16 -11.33 2.42
CA ALA A 68 -9.81 -11.12 2.94
C ALA A 68 -8.74 -11.92 2.20
N TYR A 69 -9.08 -13.07 1.61
CA TYR A 69 -8.13 -13.92 0.91
C TYR A 69 -7.46 -13.25 -0.32
N PRO A 70 -8.19 -12.60 -1.26
CA PRO A 70 -7.53 -11.86 -2.35
C PRO A 70 -6.68 -10.70 -1.83
N LEU A 71 -7.10 -10.01 -0.75
CA LEU A 71 -6.31 -8.97 -0.11
C LEU A 71 -5.02 -9.54 0.52
N LEU A 72 -5.08 -10.73 1.11
CA LEU A 72 -3.91 -11.43 1.63
C LEU A 72 -2.93 -11.77 0.51
N LEU A 73 -3.42 -12.27 -0.64
CA LEU A 73 -2.59 -12.55 -1.81
C LEU A 73 -1.93 -11.27 -2.35
N ALA A 74 -2.68 -10.17 -2.44
CA ALA A 74 -2.13 -8.86 -2.79
C ALA A 74 -1.05 -8.44 -1.77
N GLY A 75 -1.29 -8.62 -0.48
CA GLY A 75 -0.31 -8.39 0.59
C GLY A 75 0.97 -9.20 0.42
N TYR A 76 0.88 -10.48 0.04
CA TYR A 76 2.06 -11.30 -0.27
C TYR A 76 2.83 -10.78 -1.48
N PHE A 77 2.13 -10.38 -2.54
CA PHE A 77 2.76 -9.82 -3.72
C PHE A 77 3.48 -8.50 -3.39
N ILE A 78 2.79 -7.55 -2.75
CA ILE A 78 3.37 -6.27 -2.35
C ILE A 78 4.55 -6.47 -1.41
N ARG A 79 4.43 -7.36 -0.41
CA ARG A 79 5.53 -7.72 0.50
C ARG A 79 6.74 -8.28 -0.24
N TYR A 80 6.54 -9.08 -1.28
CA TYR A 80 7.63 -9.59 -2.10
C TYR A 80 8.32 -8.46 -2.86
N GLN A 81 7.56 -7.56 -3.49
CA GLN A 81 8.11 -6.43 -4.22
C GLN A 81 8.85 -5.45 -3.30
N THR A 82 8.26 -5.09 -2.16
CA THR A 82 8.87 -4.16 -1.20
C THR A 82 10.14 -4.73 -0.58
N ARG A 83 10.25 -6.05 -0.41
CA ARG A 83 11.51 -6.70 -0.01
C ARG A 83 12.59 -6.60 -1.07
N ARG A 84 12.22 -6.81 -2.33
CA ARG A 84 13.18 -6.72 -3.45
C ARG A 84 13.69 -5.30 -3.61
N VAL A 85 12.79 -4.31 -3.57
CA VAL A 85 13.12 -2.89 -3.64
C VAL A 85 13.91 -2.45 -2.40
N GLY A 86 13.50 -2.88 -1.20
CA GLY A 86 14.20 -2.60 0.05
C GLY A 86 15.62 -3.17 0.05
N ALA A 87 15.82 -4.40 -0.42
CA ALA A 87 17.16 -4.99 -0.55
C ALA A 87 18.06 -4.18 -1.50
N ALA A 88 17.52 -3.72 -2.64
CA ALA A 88 18.25 -2.84 -3.54
C ALA A 88 18.57 -1.48 -2.88
N ALA A 89 17.63 -0.90 -2.15
CA ALA A 89 17.83 0.36 -1.42
C ALA A 89 18.92 0.24 -0.34
N ILE A 90 18.97 -0.88 0.40
CA ILE A 90 20.03 -1.14 1.38
C ILE A 90 21.40 -1.24 0.69
N GLN A 91 21.48 -1.90 -0.47
CA GLN A 91 22.73 -2.03 -1.23
C GLN A 91 23.21 -0.69 -1.80
N LEU A 92 22.29 0.18 -2.23
CA LEU A 92 22.59 1.52 -2.71
C LEU A 92 22.96 2.49 -1.56
N GLY A 93 22.39 2.27 -0.39
CA GLY A 93 22.47 3.20 0.74
C GLY A 93 21.68 4.50 0.49
N PHE A 94 21.64 5.35 1.52
CA PHE A 94 20.89 6.62 1.47
C PHE A 94 21.27 7.49 0.26
N LEU A 95 22.57 7.74 0.09
CA LEU A 95 23.08 8.57 -1.00
C LEU A 95 22.77 7.95 -2.37
N GLY A 96 22.91 6.62 -2.50
CA GLY A 96 22.58 5.93 -3.74
C GLY A 96 21.10 6.04 -4.11
N VAL A 97 20.18 5.97 -3.12
CA VAL A 97 18.74 6.18 -3.36
C VAL A 97 18.47 7.61 -3.82
N VAL A 98 19.01 8.61 -3.14
CA VAL A 98 18.82 10.03 -3.51
C VAL A 98 19.34 10.30 -4.93
N VAL A 99 20.57 9.87 -5.23
CA VAL A 99 21.18 10.05 -6.56
C VAL A 99 20.39 9.30 -7.63
N LEU A 100 19.94 8.07 -7.37
CA LEU A 100 19.13 7.30 -8.32
C LEU A 100 17.84 8.04 -8.67
N PHE A 101 17.07 8.47 -7.67
CA PHE A 101 15.83 9.20 -7.91
C PHE A 101 16.07 10.54 -8.60
N ALA A 102 17.14 11.26 -8.22
CA ALA A 102 17.50 12.52 -8.87
C ALA A 102 17.87 12.31 -10.35
N LEU A 103 18.57 11.23 -10.68
CA LEU A 103 18.93 10.89 -12.06
C LEU A 103 17.71 10.42 -12.88
N VAL A 104 16.87 9.56 -12.32
CA VAL A 104 15.68 9.04 -13.02
C VAL A 104 14.70 10.16 -13.31
N TRP A 105 14.34 10.94 -12.29
CA TRP A 105 13.33 12.00 -12.43
C TRP A 105 13.88 13.30 -13.01
N GLY A 106 15.12 13.65 -12.68
CA GLY A 106 15.83 14.75 -13.35
C GLY A 106 16.09 14.44 -14.82
N GLY A 107 16.40 13.18 -15.16
CA GLY A 107 16.49 12.70 -16.54
C GLY A 107 15.15 12.81 -17.28
N LEU A 108 14.05 12.36 -16.67
CA LEU A 108 12.70 12.53 -17.23
C LEU A 108 12.38 14.01 -17.46
N THR A 109 12.62 14.86 -16.47
CA THR A 109 12.42 16.32 -16.57
C THR A 109 13.25 16.91 -17.71
N GLY A 110 14.52 16.49 -17.85
CA GLY A 110 15.39 16.94 -18.94
C GLY A 110 14.92 16.48 -20.32
N VAL A 111 14.44 15.23 -20.45
CA VAL A 111 13.85 14.71 -21.68
C VAL A 111 12.61 15.51 -22.05
N VAL A 112 11.72 15.78 -21.08
CA VAL A 112 10.54 16.61 -21.28
C VAL A 112 10.98 18.02 -21.67
N ALA A 113 11.92 18.66 -20.98
CA ALA A 113 12.39 20.00 -21.30
C ALA A 113 12.92 20.14 -22.73
N VAL A 114 13.66 19.13 -23.24
CA VAL A 114 14.16 19.13 -24.62
C VAL A 114 13.05 18.90 -25.64
N GLN A 115 12.10 18.00 -25.37
CA GLN A 115 10.97 17.73 -26.25
C GLN A 115 9.93 18.85 -26.24
N SER A 116 9.84 19.57 -25.12
CA SER A 116 8.89 20.66 -24.87
C SER A 116 9.43 22.02 -25.33
N ALA A 117 10.52 22.08 -26.12
CA ALA A 117 10.95 23.31 -26.79
C ALA A 117 9.86 23.94 -27.69
N SER A 118 8.71 23.26 -27.88
CA SER A 118 7.48 23.76 -28.50
C SER A 118 6.23 23.75 -27.59
N PHE A 119 6.30 23.32 -26.33
CA PHE A 119 5.15 23.08 -25.45
C PHE A 119 5.37 23.68 -24.05
N GLN A 120 4.52 24.65 -23.67
CA GLN A 120 4.22 25.16 -22.32
C GLN A 120 5.35 25.08 -21.27
N GLU A 121 6.02 26.21 -21.04
CA GLU A 121 7.06 26.37 -19.99
C GLU A 121 6.58 25.91 -18.60
N ASP A 122 5.29 26.10 -18.31
CA ASP A 122 4.64 25.71 -17.05
C ASP A 122 4.73 24.19 -16.77
N ALA A 123 4.66 23.35 -17.81
CA ALA A 123 4.76 21.91 -17.70
C ALA A 123 6.14 21.45 -17.20
N VAL A 124 7.20 22.12 -17.67
CA VAL A 124 8.58 21.81 -17.28
C VAL A 124 8.82 22.21 -15.83
N VAL A 125 8.28 23.36 -15.40
CA VAL A 125 8.39 23.84 -14.02
C VAL A 125 7.64 22.90 -13.07
N ALA A 126 6.39 22.56 -13.37
CA ALA A 126 5.59 21.64 -12.56
C ALA A 126 6.26 20.26 -12.43
N LEU A 127 6.79 19.70 -13.53
CA LEU A 127 7.49 18.42 -13.52
C LEU A 127 8.82 18.48 -12.75
N ALA A 128 9.54 19.60 -12.82
CA ALA A 128 10.76 19.81 -12.04
C ALA A 128 10.47 19.86 -10.54
N LEU A 129 9.41 20.58 -10.13
CA LEU A 129 8.94 20.62 -8.74
C LEU A 129 8.51 19.23 -8.26
N ALA A 130 7.71 18.52 -9.05
CA ALA A 130 7.28 17.15 -8.78
C ALA A 130 8.47 16.19 -8.60
N SER A 131 9.47 16.29 -9.47
CA SER A 131 10.71 15.52 -9.39
C SER A 131 11.50 15.84 -8.12
N GLY A 132 11.58 17.12 -7.73
CA GLY A 132 12.20 17.54 -6.47
C GLY A 132 11.51 16.93 -5.25
N VAL A 133 10.18 17.04 -5.19
CA VAL A 133 9.36 16.44 -4.10
C VAL A 133 9.53 14.92 -4.08
N ALA A 134 9.61 14.27 -5.24
CA ALA A 134 9.83 12.83 -5.34
C ALA A 134 11.18 12.40 -4.76
N VAL A 135 12.26 13.15 -5.02
CA VAL A 135 13.59 12.88 -4.46
C VAL A 135 13.59 13.04 -2.94
N VAL A 136 12.99 14.12 -2.42
CA VAL A 136 12.86 14.35 -0.97
C VAL A 136 12.03 13.24 -0.32
N SER A 137 10.94 12.82 -0.97
CA SER A 137 10.09 11.73 -0.49
C SER A 137 10.83 10.38 -0.49
N ALA A 138 11.65 10.10 -1.50
CA ALA A 138 12.49 8.90 -1.51
C ALA A 138 13.46 8.88 -0.32
N ALA A 139 14.09 10.01 -0.01
CA ALA A 139 14.96 10.17 1.14
C ALA A 139 14.20 9.94 2.47
N LEU A 140 13.04 10.58 2.64
CA LEU A 140 12.21 10.42 3.83
C LEU A 140 11.70 8.99 4.00
N SER A 141 11.27 8.35 2.91
CA SER A 141 10.85 6.95 2.92
C SER A 141 11.97 6.02 3.41
N TYR A 142 13.19 6.21 2.87
CA TYR A 142 14.36 5.44 3.30
C TYR A 142 14.66 5.62 4.79
N LEU A 143 14.66 6.87 5.27
CA LEU A 143 14.92 7.17 6.68
C LEU A 143 13.83 6.59 7.59
N CYS A 144 12.55 6.76 7.25
CA CYS A 144 11.44 6.17 7.99
C CYS A 144 11.47 4.64 7.98
N TRP A 145 11.95 4.02 6.90
CA TRP A 145 12.11 2.58 6.82
C TRP A 145 13.24 2.06 7.72
N GLN A 146 14.31 2.82 7.92
CA GLN A 146 15.40 2.44 8.85
C GLN A 146 15.00 2.47 10.32
N ILE A 147 13.99 3.27 10.68
CA ILE A 147 13.44 3.28 12.03
C ILE A 147 12.63 1.98 12.19
N ASP A 148 13.19 0.99 12.88
CA ASP A 148 12.66 -0.37 13.08
C ASP A 148 11.28 -0.39 13.80
N GLY A 149 10.24 0.07 13.12
CA GLY A 149 8.92 0.30 13.68
C GLY A 149 7.83 0.15 12.64
N ARG A 150 6.98 -0.87 12.80
CA ARG A 150 5.77 -1.08 11.98
C ARG A 150 4.91 0.18 11.81
N PRO A 151 4.59 0.96 12.86
CA PRO A 151 3.76 2.15 12.68
C PRO A 151 4.44 3.21 11.81
N VAL A 152 5.76 3.41 11.96
CA VAL A 152 6.52 4.38 11.15
C VAL A 152 6.57 3.95 9.68
N THR A 153 6.77 2.65 9.43
CA THR A 153 6.76 2.15 8.05
C THR A 153 5.39 2.34 7.40
N ILE A 154 4.31 2.00 8.11
CA ILE A 154 2.92 2.09 7.60
C ILE A 154 2.50 3.54 7.38
N LEU A 155 2.69 4.39 8.41
CA LEU A 155 2.14 5.75 8.40
C LEU A 155 2.96 6.73 7.58
N LEU A 156 4.26 6.49 7.39
CA LEU A 156 5.17 7.43 6.73
C LEU A 156 5.94 6.80 5.58
N ALA A 157 6.65 5.69 5.80
CA ALA A 157 7.55 5.16 4.76
C ALA A 157 6.82 4.74 3.47
N TYR A 158 5.66 4.08 3.59
CA TYR A 158 4.85 3.70 2.43
C TYR A 158 4.27 4.92 1.69
N PRO A 159 3.59 5.88 2.35
CA PRO A 159 3.19 7.14 1.72
C PRO A 159 4.31 7.82 0.94
N PHE A 160 5.45 8.07 1.57
CA PHE A 160 6.58 8.72 0.90
C PHE A 160 7.15 7.89 -0.26
N ALA A 161 7.13 6.55 -0.17
CA ALA A 161 7.53 5.68 -1.28
C ALA A 161 6.56 5.79 -2.46
N VAL A 162 5.25 5.80 -2.19
CA VAL A 162 4.23 6.04 -3.22
C VAL A 162 4.50 7.40 -3.84
N THR A 163 4.74 8.43 -3.02
CA THR A 163 5.01 9.78 -3.52
C THR A 163 6.19 9.82 -4.47
N ALA A 164 7.31 9.24 -4.03
CA ALA A 164 8.55 9.24 -4.78
C ALA A 164 8.45 8.54 -6.14
N ILE A 165 7.62 7.50 -6.23
CA ILE A 165 7.51 6.66 -7.44
C ILE A 165 6.53 7.26 -8.45
N PHE A 166 5.40 7.79 -7.99
CA PHE A 166 4.27 8.09 -8.86
C PHE A 166 4.03 9.59 -9.07
N LEU A 167 4.55 10.49 -8.22
CA LEU A 167 4.32 11.93 -8.38
C LEU A 167 4.83 12.44 -9.75
N PRO A 168 6.08 12.17 -10.18
CA PRO A 168 6.57 12.72 -11.44
C PRO A 168 5.83 12.17 -12.67
N PRO A 169 5.55 10.85 -12.79
CA PRO A 169 4.72 10.32 -13.88
C PRO A 169 3.31 10.89 -13.94
N VAL A 170 2.67 11.11 -12.79
CA VAL A 170 1.29 11.64 -12.76
C VAL A 170 1.27 13.09 -13.21
N VAL A 171 2.21 13.91 -12.75
CA VAL A 171 2.35 15.30 -13.19
C VAL A 171 2.71 15.35 -14.68
N ALA A 172 3.62 14.49 -15.15
CA ALA A 172 3.95 14.41 -16.58
C ALA A 172 2.75 14.02 -17.45
N ALA A 173 1.86 13.16 -16.95
CA ALA A 173 0.67 12.73 -17.69
C ALA A 173 -0.31 13.87 -17.95
N LEU A 174 -0.39 14.89 -17.09
CA LEU A 174 -1.27 16.05 -17.28
C LEU A 174 -0.95 16.84 -18.56
N PHE A 175 0.30 16.78 -19.03
CA PHE A 175 0.78 17.58 -20.16
C PHE A 175 0.97 16.76 -21.45
N TRP A 176 0.76 15.44 -21.41
CA TRP A 176 1.02 14.54 -22.54
C TRP A 176 -0.24 13.75 -22.93
N ALA A 177 -0.83 14.09 -24.09
CA ALA A 177 -2.03 13.45 -24.63
C ALA A 177 -1.87 11.93 -24.86
N GLN A 178 -0.65 11.44 -25.11
CA GLN A 178 -0.36 10.01 -25.30
C GLN A 178 -0.46 9.18 -24.00
N LEU A 179 -0.61 9.84 -22.84
CA LEU A 179 -0.79 9.25 -21.51
C LEU A 179 -2.24 9.38 -20.99
N GLU A 180 -3.22 9.73 -21.85
CA GLU A 180 -4.65 9.89 -21.50
C GLU A 180 -5.26 8.73 -20.69
N GLY A 181 -4.84 7.49 -20.93
CA GLY A 181 -5.30 6.33 -20.16
C GLY A 181 -4.87 6.36 -18.67
N LEU A 182 -3.74 6.98 -18.36
CA LEU A 182 -3.26 7.22 -16.99
C LEU A 182 -4.00 8.42 -16.36
N ILE A 183 -4.38 9.40 -17.17
CA ILE A 183 -5.23 10.53 -16.75
C ILE A 183 -6.61 10.01 -16.33
N GLN A 184 -7.25 9.09 -17.08
CA GLN A 184 -8.55 8.53 -16.66
C GLN A 184 -8.51 7.78 -15.33
N PHE A 185 -7.43 7.05 -15.06
CA PHE A 185 -7.24 6.38 -13.76
C PHE A 185 -6.98 7.40 -12.64
N SER A 186 -6.19 8.45 -12.94
CA SER A 186 -5.89 9.54 -12.02
C SER A 186 -7.12 10.42 -11.73
N GLU A 187 -7.92 10.77 -12.74
CA GLU A 187 -9.19 11.48 -12.61
C GLU A 187 -10.22 10.65 -11.86
N GLY A 188 -10.27 9.33 -12.07
CA GLY A 188 -11.15 8.46 -11.28
C GLY A 188 -10.75 8.38 -9.81
N ILE A 189 -9.46 8.46 -9.49
CA ILE A 189 -8.97 8.55 -8.10
C ILE A 189 -9.19 9.96 -7.55
N ALA A 190 -8.90 11.00 -8.33
CA ALA A 190 -9.07 12.39 -7.95
C ALA A 190 -10.55 12.71 -7.71
N SER A 191 -11.45 12.30 -8.61
CA SER A 191 -12.90 12.42 -8.44
C SER A 191 -13.42 11.53 -7.32
N TRP A 192 -12.84 10.37 -7.05
CA TRP A 192 -13.20 9.58 -5.85
C TRP A 192 -12.76 10.30 -4.57
N VAL A 193 -11.56 10.89 -4.54
CA VAL A 193 -11.06 11.71 -3.43
C VAL A 193 -11.88 12.99 -3.27
N THR A 194 -12.33 13.60 -4.36
CA THR A 194 -13.08 14.87 -4.38
C THR A 194 -14.58 14.70 -4.18
N ASP A 195 -15.24 13.81 -4.93
CA ASP A 195 -16.70 13.63 -4.91
C ASP A 195 -17.17 12.61 -3.86
N GLN A 196 -16.35 11.61 -3.49
CA GLN A 196 -16.64 10.69 -2.36
C GLN A 196 -15.84 11.05 -1.09
N GLY A 197 -15.13 12.19 -1.14
CA GLY A 197 -14.27 12.75 -0.09
C GLY A 197 -14.95 13.31 1.14
N ASP A 198 -16.24 13.06 1.35
CA ASP A 198 -16.91 13.28 2.63
C ASP A 198 -16.52 12.21 3.68
N GLY A 199 -15.24 11.83 3.70
CA GLY A 199 -14.64 11.14 4.82
C GLY A 199 -14.45 12.12 6.00
N PRO A 200 -14.36 11.63 7.25
CA PRO A 200 -14.48 12.41 8.50
C PRO A 200 -13.48 13.57 8.73
N PHE A 201 -12.62 13.88 7.76
CA PHE A 201 -11.55 14.89 7.86
C PHE A 201 -11.66 16.08 6.89
N GLY A 202 -12.63 16.12 5.96
CA GLY A 202 -12.96 17.33 5.17
C GLY A 202 -11.83 17.96 4.36
N VAL A 203 -10.76 17.20 4.11
CA VAL A 203 -9.48 17.72 3.57
C VAL A 203 -9.67 18.24 2.14
N VAL A 204 -10.55 17.61 1.36
CA VAL A 204 -10.67 17.89 -0.07
C VAL A 204 -11.53 19.12 -0.37
N GLY A 205 -12.61 19.33 0.39
CA GLY A 205 -13.38 20.58 0.33
C GLY A 205 -12.57 21.82 0.78
N TRP A 206 -11.61 21.64 1.71
CA TRP A 206 -10.65 22.69 2.08
C TRP A 206 -9.65 22.97 0.95
N LEU A 207 -9.14 21.92 0.29
CA LEU A 207 -8.23 22.06 -0.86
C LEU A 207 -8.93 22.74 -2.07
N GLU A 208 -10.19 22.42 -2.37
CA GLU A 208 -10.92 23.06 -3.47
C GLU A 208 -11.34 24.51 -3.18
N SER A 209 -11.51 24.90 -1.91
CA SER A 209 -11.86 26.27 -1.55
C SER A 209 -10.68 27.24 -1.56
N GLU A 210 -9.46 26.72 -1.41
CA GLU A 210 -8.24 27.53 -1.23
C GLU A 210 -7.29 27.49 -2.44
N PHE A 211 -7.34 26.42 -3.25
CA PHE A 211 -6.44 26.21 -4.40
C PHE A 211 -7.22 26.29 -5.72
N ASP A 212 -6.99 27.37 -6.47
CA ASP A 212 -7.54 27.57 -7.81
C ASP A 212 -6.71 26.72 -8.77
N ARG A 213 -7.31 25.71 -9.45
CA ARG A 213 -6.68 24.65 -10.28
C ARG A 213 -5.59 25.16 -11.25
N GLN A 214 -4.45 25.55 -10.73
CA GLN A 214 -3.22 25.90 -11.44
C GLN A 214 -2.26 24.72 -11.34
N ASP A 215 -1.31 24.67 -12.26
CA ASP A 215 -0.46 23.50 -12.51
C ASP A 215 0.36 23.04 -11.30
N GLU A 216 0.66 23.95 -10.36
CA GLU A 216 1.41 23.66 -9.13
C GLU A 216 0.56 22.94 -8.06
N ASP A 217 -0.75 23.17 -8.04
CA ASP A 217 -1.66 22.64 -7.01
C ASP A 217 -1.89 21.13 -7.15
N HIS A 218 -1.73 20.60 -8.37
CA HIS A 218 -1.80 19.18 -8.65
C HIS A 218 -0.71 18.38 -7.90
N VAL A 219 0.46 18.99 -7.67
CA VAL A 219 1.55 18.37 -6.90
C VAL A 219 1.13 18.14 -5.45
N ILE A 220 0.48 19.15 -4.85
CA ILE A 220 0.04 19.12 -3.44
C ILE A 220 -1.12 18.14 -3.27
N ILE A 221 -2.14 18.23 -4.12
CA ILE A 221 -3.30 17.33 -4.08
C ILE A 221 -2.84 15.88 -4.18
N TRP A 222 -1.97 15.59 -5.14
CA TRP A 222 -1.49 14.24 -5.35
C TRP A 222 -0.57 13.77 -4.21
N PHE A 223 0.29 14.66 -3.68
CA PHE A 223 1.09 14.38 -2.50
C PHE A 223 0.20 13.93 -1.33
N VAL A 224 -0.89 14.65 -1.04
CA VAL A 224 -1.84 14.29 0.02
C VAL A 224 -2.56 12.96 -0.30
N ALA A 225 -3.02 12.78 -1.54
CA ALA A 225 -3.69 11.55 -1.97
C ALA A 225 -2.80 10.30 -1.89
N SER A 226 -1.48 10.47 -2.00
CA SER A 226 -0.52 9.37 -1.89
C SER A 226 -0.47 8.72 -0.50
N PHE A 227 -0.91 9.43 0.56
CA PHE A 227 -0.91 8.91 1.92
C PHE A 227 -1.93 7.79 2.14
N PRO A 228 -3.24 7.97 1.83
CA PRO A 228 -4.21 6.89 1.86
C PRO A 228 -3.76 5.65 1.07
N VAL A 229 -3.19 5.84 -0.13
CA VAL A 229 -2.69 4.75 -0.97
C VAL A 229 -1.52 4.01 -0.29
N GLY A 230 -0.57 4.76 0.28
CA GLY A 230 0.52 4.20 1.08
C GLY A 230 0.03 3.39 2.27
N TRP A 231 -1.00 3.86 2.98
CA TRP A 231 -1.60 3.13 4.10
C TRP A 231 -2.26 1.83 3.66
N VAL A 232 -2.94 1.80 2.51
CA VAL A 232 -3.50 0.56 1.94
C VAL A 232 -2.38 -0.46 1.74
N PHE A 233 -1.27 -0.09 1.11
CA PHE A 233 -0.13 -1.01 0.94
C PHE A 233 0.44 -1.47 2.29
N GLY A 234 0.61 -0.56 3.25
CA GLY A 234 1.08 -0.89 4.59
C GLY A 234 0.16 -1.87 5.33
N LEU A 235 -1.15 -1.70 5.22
CA LEU A 235 -2.16 -2.58 5.82
C LEU A 235 -2.17 -3.96 5.15
N LEU A 236 -2.07 -4.04 3.83
CA LEU A 236 -1.99 -5.32 3.10
C LEU A 236 -0.75 -6.12 3.50
N VAL A 237 0.41 -5.47 3.61
CA VAL A 237 1.64 -6.13 4.07
C VAL A 237 1.52 -6.56 5.53
N THR A 238 0.86 -5.76 6.37
CA THR A 238 0.60 -6.10 7.78
C THR A 238 -0.31 -7.32 7.90
N LEU A 239 -1.37 -7.40 7.10
CA LEU A 239 -2.24 -8.57 7.03
C LEU A 239 -1.44 -9.83 6.65
N ALA A 240 -0.58 -9.73 5.64
CA ALA A 240 0.31 -10.82 5.23
C ALA A 240 1.27 -11.26 6.34
N ASP A 241 1.82 -10.32 7.11
CA ASP A 241 2.69 -10.62 8.27
C ASP A 241 1.92 -11.25 9.45
N ILE A 242 0.62 -10.95 9.63
CA ILE A 242 -0.21 -11.57 10.70
C ILE A 242 -0.54 -13.03 10.40
N VAL A 243 -0.85 -13.33 9.14
CA VAL A 243 -1.20 -14.70 8.70
C VAL A 243 0.04 -15.57 8.57
N ARG A 244 1.12 -15.05 7.99
CA ARG A 244 2.43 -15.70 7.96
C ARG A 244 3.48 -14.81 8.62
N PRO A 245 3.65 -14.98 9.95
CA PRO A 245 4.72 -14.33 10.70
C PRO A 245 6.06 -14.67 10.09
N ARG A 246 6.97 -13.70 10.11
CA ARG A 246 8.38 -13.94 9.84
C ARG A 246 8.88 -14.89 10.94
N SER A 247 9.56 -15.97 10.58
CA SER A 247 10.60 -16.48 11.47
C SER A 247 11.65 -15.37 11.53
N GLY A 248 11.89 -14.83 12.72
CA GLY A 248 13.03 -13.94 12.97
C GLY A 248 14.34 -14.62 12.65
#